data_AF-A0A5C9EFZ2-F1
#
_entry.id   AF-A0A5C9EFZ2-F1
#
_cell.length_a   1.000
_cell.length_b   1.000
_cell.length_c   1.000
_cell.angle_alpha   90.00
_cell.angle_beta   90.00
_cell.angle_gamma   90.00
#
_symmetry.space_group_name_H-M   'P 1'
#
loop_
_entity.id
_entity.type
_entity.pdbx_description
1 polymer ?
#
loop_
_entity_poly.entity_id
_entity_poly.type
_entity_poly.pdbx_seq_one_letter_code
_entity_poly.pdbx_strand_id
1 'polypeptide(L)'
;MYDPIISIESIFFSILLSIILLCYGIIIYPIVKNSFKIESKNKWNSLLALILIIFIAIMISLPLSDTTFYLFMPMNWYAVVVAGALGLVFYLVGYFSEKTSSEELHNRKLKEGMDEKLEKSILDTHNFTSKQELKRKIIHMSSGLFITAWILEPLIFFGVQFLYQGIINTPSAENFLNAKLLFEDQNLLLILNNGLIAHFFMLICLFMGNANMEIVRLRFKKYNYILKRTLQKTRRPTEVNDLSASILLLLGLATSSIILTYTGQDRILGIYAQMGVICITVFSDMFAALIGRKWGKHKWPIVKGKSYEGSIAGFLVGFFTAFLFVGPLLAFVGSMIFVITDIGLDKIKISDNASNPIILSIVFKILIQLVSPVVIKLPILKVW
;
A
#
# COMPACT_ATOMS: atom_id res chain seq x y z
N MET A 1 0.46 -28.63 17.86
CA MET A 1 0.29 -27.71 16.71
C MET A 1 -0.48 -28.49 15.67
N TYR A 2 -1.73 -28.10 15.42
CA TYR A 2 -2.40 -28.57 14.21
C TYR A 2 -1.85 -27.73 13.08
N ASP A 3 -1.17 -28.35 12.12
CA ASP A 3 -0.90 -27.68 10.86
C ASP A 3 -2.27 -27.34 10.25
N PRO A 4 -2.58 -26.05 10.03
CA PRO A 4 -3.85 -25.69 9.44
C PRO A 4 -3.87 -26.28 8.04
N ILE A 5 -4.66 -27.34 7.86
CA ILE A 5 -4.92 -27.94 6.56
C ILE A 5 -5.47 -26.81 5.70
N ILE A 6 -4.72 -26.37 4.69
CA ILE A 6 -5.19 -25.39 3.74
C ILE A 6 -6.41 -25.99 3.04
N SER A 7 -7.58 -25.40 3.25
CA SER A 7 -8.80 -25.87 2.63
C SER A 7 -8.79 -25.69 1.12
N ILE A 8 -9.55 -26.54 0.43
CA ILE A 8 -9.76 -26.45 -1.01
C ILE A 8 -10.35 -25.08 -1.36
N GLU A 9 -11.23 -24.57 -0.50
CA GLU A 9 -11.83 -23.24 -0.57
C GLU A 9 -10.78 -22.14 -0.51
N SER A 10 -9.83 -22.24 0.44
CA SER A 10 -8.74 -21.29 0.54
C SER A 10 -7.89 -21.27 -0.75
N ILE A 11 -7.56 -22.45 -1.28
CA ILE A 11 -6.82 -22.58 -2.54
C ILE A 11 -7.59 -21.95 -3.70
N PHE A 12 -8.87 -22.30 -3.83
CA PHE A 12 -9.73 -21.82 -4.89
C PHE A 12 -9.82 -20.28 -4.90
N PHE A 13 -10.12 -19.66 -3.77
CA PHE A 13 -10.27 -18.20 -3.69
C PHE A 13 -8.95 -17.44 -3.84
N SER A 14 -7.81 -18.02 -3.41
CA SER A 14 -6.49 -17.44 -3.68
C SER A 14 -6.12 -17.48 -5.16
N ILE A 15 -6.42 -18.59 -5.85
CA ILE A 15 -6.25 -18.68 -7.31
C ILE A 15 -7.16 -17.66 -8.02
N LEU A 16 -8.43 -17.57 -7.61
CA LEU A 16 -9.37 -16.60 -8.18
C LEU A 16 -8.90 -15.16 -7.97
N LEU A 17 -8.40 -14.83 -6.77
CA LEU A 17 -7.82 -13.52 -6.49
C LEU A 17 -6.59 -13.23 -7.36
N SER A 18 -5.72 -14.21 -7.57
CA SER A 18 -4.58 -14.11 -8.48
C SER A 18 -5.02 -13.81 -9.91
N ILE A 19 -6.04 -14.51 -10.41
CA ILE A 19 -6.62 -14.27 -11.74
C ILE A 19 -7.15 -12.83 -11.84
N ILE A 20 -7.88 -12.35 -10.82
CA ILE A 20 -8.38 -10.97 -10.80
C ILE A 20 -7.23 -9.96 -10.88
N LEU A 21 -6.14 -10.17 -10.13
CA LEU A 21 -4.97 -9.29 -10.19
C LEU A 21 -4.29 -9.32 -11.57
N LEU A 22 -4.20 -10.49 -12.21
CA LEU A 22 -3.70 -10.60 -13.58
C LEU A 22 -4.60 -9.87 -14.57
N CYS A 23 -5.92 -9.91 -14.40
CA CYS A 23 -6.85 -9.09 -15.19
C CYS A 23 -6.58 -7.59 -15.03
N TYR A 24 -6.30 -7.09 -13.81
CA TYR A 24 -5.85 -5.71 -13.61
C TYR A 24 -4.56 -5.43 -14.38
N GLY A 25 -3.59 -6.35 -14.36
CA GLY A 25 -2.35 -6.25 -15.15
C GLY A 25 -2.62 -6.09 -16.65
N ILE A 26 -3.51 -6.91 -17.21
CA ILE A 26 -3.93 -6.82 -18.62
C ILE A 26 -4.59 -5.48 -18.94
N ILE A 27 -5.47 -4.98 -18.06
CA ILE A 27 -6.17 -3.70 -18.26
C ILE A 27 -5.21 -2.51 -18.15
N ILE A 28 -4.21 -2.60 -17.25
CA ILE A 28 -3.18 -1.57 -17.04
C ILE A 28 -2.12 -1.58 -18.15
N TYR A 29 -1.85 -2.71 -18.79
CA TYR A 29 -0.81 -2.82 -19.83
C TYR A 29 -0.90 -1.74 -20.94
N PRO A 30 -2.08 -1.43 -21.53
CA PRO A 30 -2.19 -0.35 -22.52
C PRO A 30 -1.88 1.05 -21.97
N ILE A 31 -2.09 1.28 -20.68
CA ILE A 31 -1.68 2.53 -20.00
C ILE A 31 -0.15 2.59 -19.99
N VAL A 32 0.52 1.52 -19.56
CA VAL A 32 2.00 1.42 -19.57
C VAL A 32 2.54 1.62 -20.98
N LYS A 33 2.00 0.91 -21.96
CA LYS A 33 2.39 1.06 -23.38
C LYS A 33 2.26 2.50 -23.85
N ASN A 34 1.15 3.16 -23.52
CA ASN A 34 0.94 4.56 -23.87
C ASN A 34 1.94 5.50 -23.18
N SER A 35 2.25 5.27 -21.91
CA SER A 35 3.27 6.03 -21.16
C SER A 35 4.64 5.98 -21.83
N PHE A 36 5.04 4.82 -22.37
CA PHE A 36 6.28 4.69 -23.15
C PHE A 36 6.18 5.40 -24.50
N LYS A 37 5.04 5.25 -25.21
CA LYS A 37 4.80 5.87 -26.52
C LYS A 37 4.92 7.40 -26.47
N ILE A 38 4.41 8.04 -25.41
CA ILE A 38 4.45 9.49 -25.24
C ILE A 38 5.70 9.97 -24.46
N GLU A 39 6.64 9.06 -24.21
CA GLU A 39 7.85 9.32 -23.43
C GLU A 39 7.61 9.97 -22.05
N SER A 40 6.56 9.56 -21.35
CA SER A 40 6.22 10.18 -20.08
C SER A 40 7.35 10.06 -19.04
N LYS A 41 7.49 11.10 -18.20
CA LYS A 41 8.47 11.14 -17.10
C LYS A 41 8.29 10.00 -16.08
N ASN A 42 7.06 9.47 -15.98
CA ASN A 42 6.71 8.39 -15.05
C ASN A 42 6.53 7.02 -15.74
N LYS A 43 6.99 6.82 -16.98
CA LYS A 43 6.80 5.55 -17.71
C LYS A 43 7.36 4.31 -16.96
N TRP A 44 8.48 4.47 -16.27
CA TRP A 44 9.09 3.41 -15.46
C TRP A 44 8.28 3.09 -14.20
N ASN A 45 7.56 4.05 -13.64
CA ASN A 45 6.64 3.82 -12.55
C ASN A 45 5.45 2.98 -13.00
N SER A 46 4.87 3.31 -14.15
CA SER A 46 3.77 2.53 -14.73
C SER A 46 4.22 1.10 -15.01
N LEU A 47 5.45 0.89 -15.50
CA LEU A 47 6.02 -0.45 -15.67
C LEU A 47 6.23 -1.18 -14.35
N LEU A 48 6.79 -0.50 -13.34
CA LEU A 48 6.99 -1.10 -12.02
C LEU A 48 5.66 -1.56 -11.42
N ALA A 49 4.61 -0.75 -11.50
CA ALA A 49 3.28 -1.15 -11.02
C ALA A 49 2.79 -2.45 -11.68
N LEU A 50 2.95 -2.58 -13.00
CA LEU A 50 2.57 -3.79 -13.73
C LEU A 50 3.38 -5.01 -13.25
N ILE A 51 4.70 -4.86 -13.07
CA ILE A 51 5.56 -5.92 -12.55
C ILE A 51 5.13 -6.35 -11.14
N LEU A 52 4.86 -5.39 -10.25
CA LEU A 52 4.45 -5.68 -8.88
C LEU A 52 3.08 -6.38 -8.83
N ILE A 53 2.13 -6.00 -9.69
CA ILE A 53 0.83 -6.70 -9.79
C ILE A 53 1.03 -8.17 -10.17
N ILE A 54 1.84 -8.45 -11.19
CA ILE A 54 2.12 -9.82 -11.64
C ILE A 54 2.84 -10.60 -10.54
N PHE A 55 3.84 -10.00 -9.90
CA PHE A 55 4.55 -10.61 -8.78
C PHE A 55 3.60 -10.98 -7.64
N ILE A 56 2.76 -10.04 -7.19
CA ILE A 56 1.79 -10.29 -6.11
C ILE A 56 0.82 -11.41 -6.50
N ALA A 57 0.30 -11.39 -7.74
CA ALA A 57 -0.61 -12.42 -8.23
C ALA A 57 0.04 -13.82 -8.20
N ILE A 58 1.29 -13.94 -8.65
CA ILE A 58 2.05 -15.20 -8.59
C ILE A 58 2.21 -15.62 -7.13
N MET A 59 2.68 -14.73 -6.26
CA MET A 59 2.96 -15.06 -4.86
C MET A 59 1.71 -15.49 -4.08
N ILE A 60 0.54 -14.91 -4.36
CA ILE A 60 -0.74 -15.34 -3.76
C ILE A 60 -1.17 -16.73 -4.27
N SER A 61 -0.80 -17.09 -5.51
CA SER A 61 -1.20 -18.35 -6.12
C SER A 61 -0.34 -19.56 -5.74
N LEU A 62 0.88 -19.34 -5.24
CA LEU A 62 1.84 -20.42 -4.97
C LEU A 62 1.52 -21.13 -3.62
N PRO A 63 1.06 -22.39 -3.64
CA PRO A 63 0.85 -23.18 -2.44
C PRO A 63 2.15 -23.93 -2.13
N LEU A 64 3.13 -23.26 -1.50
CA LEU A 64 4.45 -23.87 -1.30
C LEU A 64 4.64 -24.56 0.06
N SER A 65 3.76 -24.39 1.06
CA SER A 65 3.71 -25.18 2.33
C SER A 65 2.65 -24.64 3.29
N ASP A 66 2.40 -25.33 4.41
CA ASP A 66 1.62 -24.85 5.57
C ASP A 66 2.18 -23.53 6.18
N THR A 67 3.37 -23.12 5.73
CA THR A 67 4.09 -21.93 6.18
C THR A 67 4.10 -20.78 5.18
N THR A 68 3.41 -20.89 4.04
CA THR A 68 3.35 -19.79 3.07
C THR A 68 2.33 -18.72 3.45
N PHE A 69 2.55 -17.53 2.91
CA PHE A 69 1.63 -16.41 3.01
C PHE A 69 0.37 -16.68 2.19
N TYR A 70 -0.59 -17.36 2.80
CA TYR A 70 -1.90 -17.60 2.23
C TYR A 70 -2.90 -16.60 2.81
N LEU A 71 -3.72 -15.99 1.94
CA LEU A 71 -4.91 -15.28 2.41
C LEU A 71 -5.97 -16.35 2.66
N PHE A 72 -6.13 -16.79 3.91
CA PHE A 72 -7.07 -17.86 4.24
C PHE A 72 -8.52 -17.42 4.08
N MET A 73 -9.42 -18.37 3.86
CA MET A 73 -10.85 -18.14 3.99
C MET A 73 -11.17 -17.68 5.43
N PRO A 74 -12.06 -16.69 5.61
CA PRO A 74 -12.92 -16.02 4.62
C PRO A 74 -12.30 -14.80 3.94
N MET A 75 -11.07 -14.39 4.25
CA MET A 75 -10.51 -13.13 3.78
C MET A 75 -10.32 -13.09 2.26
N ASN A 76 -9.96 -14.21 1.62
CA ASN A 76 -9.84 -14.29 0.16
C ASN A 76 -11.19 -14.25 -0.55
N TRP A 77 -12.20 -14.89 0.03
CA TRP A 77 -13.58 -14.76 -0.41
C TRP A 77 -14.04 -13.30 -0.32
N TYR A 78 -13.83 -12.65 0.83
CA TYR A 78 -14.14 -11.22 0.97
C TYR A 78 -13.37 -10.39 -0.05
N ALA A 79 -12.11 -10.71 -0.36
CA ALA A 79 -11.31 -9.95 -1.34
C ALA A 79 -11.93 -10.04 -2.73
N VAL A 80 -12.31 -11.25 -3.13
CA VAL A 80 -12.99 -11.52 -4.39
C VAL A 80 -14.34 -10.82 -4.44
N VAL A 81 -15.15 -10.91 -3.38
CA VAL A 81 -16.48 -10.27 -3.30
C VAL A 81 -16.35 -8.75 -3.34
N VAL A 82 -15.44 -8.16 -2.56
CA VAL A 82 -15.17 -6.73 -2.55
C VAL A 82 -14.66 -6.27 -3.91
N ALA A 83 -13.76 -7.03 -4.55
CA ALA A 83 -13.28 -6.74 -5.90
C ALA A 83 -14.43 -6.70 -6.90
N GLY A 84 -15.31 -7.71 -6.86
CA GLY A 84 -16.48 -7.80 -7.72
C GLY A 84 -17.49 -6.67 -7.46
N ALA A 85 -17.82 -6.42 -6.20
CA ALA A 85 -18.75 -5.36 -5.79
C ALA A 85 -18.23 -3.97 -6.15
N LEU A 86 -16.95 -3.67 -5.87
CA LEU A 86 -16.33 -2.41 -6.27
C LEU A 86 -16.30 -2.28 -7.79
N GLY A 87 -15.87 -3.32 -8.50
CA GLY A 87 -15.87 -3.34 -9.97
C GLY A 87 -17.25 -3.04 -10.54
N LEU A 88 -18.31 -3.66 -10.00
CA LEU A 88 -19.69 -3.42 -10.38
C LEU A 88 -20.11 -1.97 -10.09
N VAL A 89 -19.83 -1.43 -8.90
CA VAL A 89 -20.15 -0.04 -8.57
C VAL A 89 -19.48 0.93 -9.53
N PHE A 90 -18.19 0.73 -9.83
CA PHE A 90 -17.47 1.56 -10.80
C PHE A 90 -18.04 1.44 -12.21
N TYR A 91 -18.42 0.22 -12.62
CA TYR A 91 -19.09 -0.01 -13.89
C TYR A 91 -20.44 0.73 -13.96
N LEU A 92 -21.30 0.59 -12.95
CA LEU A 92 -22.60 1.25 -12.90
C LEU A 92 -22.48 2.77 -12.86
N VAL A 93 -21.59 3.31 -12.03
CA VAL A 93 -21.32 4.76 -11.99
C VAL A 93 -20.78 5.26 -13.33
N GLY A 94 -19.89 4.50 -13.97
CA GLY A 94 -19.39 4.81 -15.31
C GLY A 94 -20.49 4.80 -16.36
N TYR A 95 -21.32 3.75 -16.36
CA TYR A 95 -22.42 3.55 -17.32
C TYR A 95 -23.49 4.64 -17.19
N PHE A 96 -23.93 4.96 -15.97
CA PHE A 96 -25.01 5.93 -15.74
C PHE A 96 -24.53 7.38 -15.68
N SER A 97 -23.24 7.64 -15.49
CA SER A 97 -22.71 8.99 -15.50
C SER A 97 -22.35 9.44 -16.92
N GLU A 98 -23.36 9.65 -17.77
CA GLU A 98 -23.24 10.24 -19.11
C GLU A 98 -22.72 11.70 -19.12
N LYS A 99 -22.46 12.31 -17.95
CA LYS A 99 -21.87 13.64 -17.88
C LYS A 99 -20.45 13.61 -18.45
N THR A 100 -20.24 14.38 -19.52
CA THR A 100 -18.93 14.59 -20.14
C THR A 100 -17.92 15.01 -19.08
N SER A 101 -16.85 14.23 -18.97
CA SER A 101 -15.84 14.44 -17.96
C SER A 101 -15.00 15.69 -18.24
N SER A 102 -14.96 16.63 -17.29
CA SER A 102 -14.01 17.76 -17.23
C SER A 102 -12.52 17.39 -17.16
N GLU A 103 -12.17 16.10 -17.27
CA GLU A 103 -10.81 15.59 -17.09
C GLU A 103 -9.83 16.14 -18.12
N GLU A 104 -10.24 16.20 -19.38
CA GLU A 104 -9.39 16.73 -20.45
C GLU A 104 -9.07 18.21 -20.25
N LEU A 105 -10.07 19.03 -19.92
CA LEU A 105 -9.88 20.45 -19.64
C LEU A 105 -8.96 20.66 -18.44
N HIS A 106 -9.14 19.88 -17.37
CA HIS A 106 -8.28 19.95 -16.20
C HIS A 106 -6.84 19.53 -16.51
N ASN A 107 -6.66 18.45 -17.27
CA ASN A 107 -5.35 17.98 -17.70
C ASN A 107 -4.63 18.98 -18.61
N ARG A 108 -5.36 19.74 -19.44
CA ARG A 108 -4.79 20.86 -20.22
C ARG A 108 -4.28 21.95 -19.30
N LYS A 109 -5.11 22.41 -18.34
CA LYS A 109 -4.71 23.41 -17.34
C LYS A 109 -3.50 23.01 -16.49
N LEU A 110 -3.35 21.72 -16.16
CA LEU A 110 -2.18 21.22 -15.43
C LEU A 110 -0.89 21.25 -16.27
N LYS A 111 -1.02 21.19 -17.60
CA LYS A 111 0.10 21.21 -18.54
C LYS A 111 0.43 22.61 -19.06
N GLU A 112 -0.53 23.52 -19.02
CA GLU A 112 -0.35 24.93 -19.39
C GLU A 112 0.79 25.54 -18.55
N GLY A 113 1.82 26.05 -19.23
CA GLY A 113 2.98 26.68 -18.58
C GLY A 113 4.05 25.70 -18.06
N MET A 114 3.94 24.39 -18.30
CA MET A 114 5.03 23.48 -17.97
C MET A 114 6.13 23.53 -19.03
N ASP A 115 7.36 23.81 -18.60
CA ASP A 115 8.54 23.49 -19.40
C ASP A 115 8.85 21.99 -19.26
N GLU A 116 8.63 21.24 -20.35
CA GLU A 116 8.89 19.81 -20.40
C GLU A 116 10.37 19.47 -20.17
N LYS A 117 11.29 20.43 -20.34
CA LYS A 117 12.73 20.25 -20.08
C LYS A 117 13.09 20.31 -18.59
N LEU A 118 12.22 20.81 -17.72
CA LEU A 118 12.46 20.85 -16.27
C LEU A 118 12.56 19.45 -15.65
N GLU A 119 13.41 19.28 -14.64
CA GLU A 119 13.47 18.03 -13.88
C GLU A 119 12.15 17.72 -13.17
N LYS A 120 11.84 16.43 -13.01
CA LYS A 120 10.59 15.95 -12.37
C LYS A 120 10.41 16.53 -10.97
N SER A 121 11.46 16.54 -10.16
CA SER A 121 11.46 17.07 -8.80
C SER A 121 11.08 18.54 -8.77
N ILE A 122 11.53 19.34 -9.75
CA ILE A 122 11.21 20.77 -9.86
C ILE A 122 9.73 20.97 -10.24
N LEU A 123 9.23 20.21 -11.23
CA LEU A 123 7.83 20.29 -11.67
C LEU A 123 6.84 19.93 -10.56
N ASP A 124 7.17 18.90 -9.77
CA ASP A 124 6.33 18.43 -8.67
C ASP A 124 6.43 19.34 -7.43
N THR A 125 7.51 20.12 -7.28
CA THR A 125 7.70 21.00 -6.13
C THR A 125 7.15 22.40 -6.34
N HIS A 126 7.32 23.01 -7.50
CA HIS A 126 6.90 24.40 -7.74
C HIS A 126 5.39 24.60 -7.87
N ASN A 127 4.65 23.58 -8.32
CA ASN A 127 3.23 23.72 -8.65
C ASN A 127 2.26 23.35 -7.51
N PHE A 128 2.76 23.08 -6.31
CA PHE A 128 1.94 22.60 -5.18
C PHE A 128 2.14 23.44 -3.92
N THR A 129 1.05 24.02 -3.41
CA THR A 129 1.02 24.67 -2.10
C THR A 129 1.11 23.63 -0.97
N SER A 130 1.59 24.03 0.22
CA SER A 130 1.64 23.11 1.39
C SER A 130 0.25 22.55 1.76
N LYS A 131 -0.83 23.30 1.52
CA LYS A 131 -2.21 22.82 1.71
C LYS A 131 -2.59 21.72 0.72
N GLN A 132 -2.15 21.83 -0.55
CA GLN A 132 -2.40 20.79 -1.56
C GLN A 132 -1.53 19.55 -1.31
N GLU A 133 -0.26 19.73 -0.91
CA GLU A 133 0.60 18.60 -0.53
C GLU A 133 0.01 17.87 0.69
N LEU A 134 -0.48 18.60 1.71
CA LEU A 134 -1.18 17.97 2.84
C LEU A 134 -2.39 17.14 2.39
N LYS A 135 -3.26 17.68 1.52
CA LYS A 135 -4.42 16.93 1.00
C LYS A 135 -4.00 15.67 0.24
N ARG A 136 -2.95 15.76 -0.57
CA ARG A 136 -2.38 14.61 -1.28
C ARG A 136 -1.85 13.58 -0.28
N LYS A 137 -1.08 14.02 0.71
CA LYS A 137 -0.52 13.13 1.75
C LYS A 137 -1.60 12.55 2.65
N ILE A 138 -2.74 13.20 2.88
CA ILE A 138 -3.90 12.60 3.58
C ILE A 138 -4.45 11.39 2.81
N ILE A 139 -4.48 11.44 1.47
CA ILE A 139 -4.86 10.27 0.66
C ILE A 139 -3.79 9.18 0.76
N HIS A 140 -2.51 9.53 0.85
CA HIS A 140 -1.45 8.54 1.11
C HIS A 140 -1.57 7.98 2.55
N MET A 141 -1.94 8.82 3.52
CA MET A 141 -2.24 8.43 4.90
C MET A 141 -3.49 7.59 5.04
N SER A 142 -4.35 7.45 4.01
CA SER A 142 -5.40 6.42 4.08
C SER A 142 -4.80 5.02 4.11
N SER A 143 -3.56 4.85 3.62
CA SER A 143 -2.76 3.67 3.94
C SER A 143 -2.16 3.73 5.37
N GLY A 144 -1.88 4.90 5.92
CA GLY A 144 -1.57 5.05 7.35
C GLY A 144 -2.75 4.72 8.29
N LEU A 145 -4.01 4.84 7.83
CA LEU A 145 -5.20 4.38 8.56
C LEU A 145 -5.18 2.87 8.80
N PHE A 146 -4.25 2.12 8.19
CA PHE A 146 -4.00 0.73 8.54
C PHE A 146 -3.47 0.54 9.96
N ILE A 147 -2.72 1.49 10.51
CA ILE A 147 -2.28 1.41 11.92
C ILE A 147 -3.49 1.55 12.84
N THR A 148 -4.40 2.47 12.51
CA THR A 148 -5.67 2.61 13.24
C THR A 148 -6.56 1.39 13.03
N ALA A 149 -6.63 0.81 11.82
CA ALA A 149 -7.40 -0.40 11.56
C ALA A 149 -6.79 -1.64 12.24
N TRP A 150 -5.48 -1.69 12.44
CA TRP A 150 -4.79 -2.73 13.21
C TRP A 150 -5.04 -2.59 14.72
N ILE A 151 -5.04 -1.36 15.23
CA ILE A 151 -5.44 -1.08 16.63
C ILE A 151 -6.93 -1.37 16.87
N LEU A 152 -7.79 -1.02 15.89
CA LEU A 152 -9.24 -1.22 15.93
C LEU A 152 -9.67 -2.58 15.38
N GLU A 153 -8.73 -3.42 14.96
CA GLU A 153 -8.97 -4.72 14.33
C GLU A 153 -9.89 -5.60 15.18
N PRO A 154 -9.69 -5.70 16.52
CA PRO A 154 -10.58 -6.50 17.36
C PRO A 154 -12.03 -6.03 17.28
N LEU A 155 -12.28 -4.72 17.10
CA LEU A 155 -13.63 -4.15 17.01
C LEU A 155 -14.28 -4.36 15.64
N ILE A 156 -13.51 -4.20 14.55
CA ILE A 156 -13.99 -4.48 13.19
C ILE A 156 -14.32 -5.97 13.06
N PHE A 157 -13.44 -6.82 13.60
CA PHE A 157 -13.60 -8.26 13.59
C PHE A 157 -14.80 -8.71 14.44
N PHE A 158 -15.03 -8.07 15.60
CA PHE A 158 -16.25 -8.24 16.39
C PHE A 158 -17.52 -7.81 15.64
N GLY A 159 -17.46 -6.73 14.85
CA GLY A 159 -18.58 -6.30 14.00
C GLY A 159 -18.88 -7.29 12.87
N VAL A 160 -17.85 -7.82 12.21
CA VAL A 160 -17.99 -8.85 11.17
C VAL A 160 -18.53 -10.14 11.77
N GLN A 161 -18.08 -10.55 12.96
CA GLN A 161 -18.64 -11.65 13.74
C GLN A 161 -20.13 -11.49 13.99
N PHE A 162 -20.56 -10.31 14.46
CA PHE A 162 -21.95 -10.03 14.73
C PHE A 162 -22.83 -10.18 13.48
N LEU A 163 -22.35 -9.65 12.34
CA LEU A 163 -23.01 -9.81 11.05
C LEU A 163 -23.00 -11.25 10.54
N TYR A 164 -21.88 -11.96 10.74
CA TYR A 164 -21.68 -13.33 10.28
C TYR A 164 -22.53 -14.31 11.08
N GLN A 165 -22.58 -14.21 12.41
CA GLN A 165 -23.48 -14.98 13.28
C GLN A 165 -24.95 -14.80 12.87
N GLY A 166 -25.34 -13.60 12.42
CA GLY A 166 -26.67 -13.35 11.86
C GLY A 166 -26.98 -14.06 10.53
N ILE A 167 -25.94 -14.50 9.81
CA ILE A 167 -26.04 -15.25 8.54
C ILE A 167 -25.98 -16.78 8.78
N ILE A 168 -25.42 -17.23 9.90
CA ILE A 168 -25.15 -18.64 10.23
C ILE A 168 -26.39 -19.40 10.75
N ASN A 169 -27.43 -19.54 9.93
CA ASN A 169 -28.25 -20.77 10.02
C ASN A 169 -27.73 -21.89 9.11
N THR A 170 -26.58 -21.68 8.45
CA THR A 170 -25.86 -22.71 7.67
C THR A 170 -24.35 -22.42 7.59
N PRO A 171 -23.50 -22.91 8.53
CA PRO A 171 -22.05 -22.85 8.35
C PRO A 171 -21.50 -24.19 7.86
N SER A 172 -20.57 -24.17 6.92
CA SER A 172 -19.61 -25.25 6.76
C SER A 172 -18.77 -25.37 8.04
N ALA A 173 -18.42 -26.60 8.44
CA ALA A 173 -17.70 -26.89 9.69
C ALA A 173 -16.38 -26.11 9.85
N GLU A 174 -15.77 -25.72 8.73
CA GLU A 174 -14.50 -24.98 8.70
C GLU A 174 -14.64 -23.52 9.10
N ASN A 175 -15.73 -22.84 8.71
CA ASN A 175 -15.99 -21.46 9.14
C ASN A 175 -16.21 -21.39 10.65
N PHE A 176 -16.85 -22.42 11.22
CA PHE A 176 -17.02 -22.54 12.66
C PHE A 176 -15.69 -22.82 13.36
N LEU A 177 -14.84 -23.70 12.81
CA LEU A 177 -13.54 -24.03 13.40
C LEU A 177 -12.55 -22.86 13.32
N ASN A 178 -12.42 -22.19 12.17
CA ASN A 178 -11.51 -21.06 12.00
C ASN A 178 -11.96 -19.86 12.84
N ALA A 179 -13.26 -19.56 12.89
CA ALA A 179 -13.79 -18.56 13.80
C ALA A 179 -13.52 -18.97 15.26
N LYS A 180 -13.89 -20.18 15.67
CA LYS A 180 -13.68 -20.65 17.05
C LYS A 180 -12.21 -20.61 17.49
N LEU A 181 -11.28 -21.03 16.63
CA LEU A 181 -9.83 -20.92 16.89
C LEU A 181 -9.40 -19.46 17.05
N LEU A 182 -9.95 -18.55 16.24
CA LEU A 182 -9.71 -17.11 16.32
C LEU A 182 -10.17 -16.44 17.63
N PHE A 183 -11.13 -17.02 18.37
CA PHE A 183 -11.75 -16.38 19.56
C PHE A 183 -11.57 -17.13 20.88
N GLU A 184 -11.39 -18.46 20.87
CA GLU A 184 -11.18 -19.22 22.10
C GLU A 184 -9.70 -19.38 22.45
N ASP A 185 -8.80 -19.24 21.48
CA ASP A 185 -7.38 -19.48 21.70
C ASP A 185 -6.70 -18.20 22.19
N GLN A 186 -6.20 -18.19 23.43
CA GLN A 186 -5.33 -17.13 23.98
C GLN A 186 -3.96 -17.03 23.26
N ASN A 187 -3.82 -17.74 22.14
CA ASN A 187 -2.60 -17.85 21.41
C ASN A 187 -2.37 -16.58 20.59
N LEU A 188 -1.66 -15.62 21.20
CA LEU A 188 -1.21 -14.37 20.60
C LEU A 188 -0.68 -14.54 19.16
N LEU A 189 -0.02 -15.67 18.86
CA LEU A 189 0.46 -16.02 17.53
C LEU A 189 -0.66 -16.07 16.48
N LEU A 190 -1.81 -16.65 16.82
CA LEU A 190 -2.95 -16.77 15.93
C LEU A 190 -3.59 -15.39 15.68
N ILE A 191 -3.75 -14.58 16.72
CA ILE A 191 -4.29 -13.21 16.61
C ILE A 191 -3.39 -12.36 15.69
N LEU A 192 -2.07 -12.38 15.91
CA LEU A 192 -1.13 -11.62 15.10
C LEU A 192 -1.14 -12.07 13.62
N ASN A 193 -1.16 -13.38 13.37
CA ASN A 193 -1.24 -13.91 12.01
C ASN A 193 -2.51 -13.46 11.29
N ASN A 194 -3.65 -13.44 11.98
CA ASN A 194 -4.91 -12.98 11.40
C ASN A 194 -4.90 -11.47 11.12
N GLY A 195 -4.28 -10.67 11.99
CA GLY A 195 -4.11 -9.24 11.74
C GLY A 195 -3.24 -8.91 10.54
N LEU A 196 -2.23 -9.73 10.26
CA LEU A 196 -1.44 -9.60 9.04
C LEU A 196 -2.25 -9.95 7.78
N ILE A 197 -3.01 -11.05 7.83
CA ILE A 197 -3.86 -11.47 6.70
C ILE A 197 -4.90 -10.39 6.43
N ALA A 198 -5.54 -9.87 7.48
CA ALA A 198 -6.47 -8.74 7.39
C ALA A 198 -5.77 -7.49 6.83
N HIS A 199 -4.54 -7.20 7.26
CA HIS A 199 -3.77 -6.07 6.75
C HIS A 199 -3.51 -6.17 5.25
N PHE A 200 -3.00 -7.31 4.79
CA PHE A 200 -2.74 -7.51 3.37
C PHE A 200 -4.02 -7.55 2.55
N PHE A 201 -5.09 -8.17 3.07
CA PHE A 201 -6.42 -8.08 2.49
C PHE A 201 -6.85 -6.63 2.28
N MET A 202 -6.71 -5.76 3.29
CA MET A 202 -7.07 -4.35 3.19
C MET A 202 -6.20 -3.61 2.16
N LEU A 203 -4.89 -3.89 2.09
CA LEU A 203 -4.00 -3.33 1.08
C LEU A 203 -4.46 -3.67 -0.34
N ILE A 204 -4.83 -4.93 -0.58
CA ILE A 204 -5.34 -5.38 -1.87
C ILE A 204 -6.68 -4.71 -2.20
N CYS A 205 -7.59 -4.60 -1.22
CA CYS A 205 -8.87 -3.91 -1.42
C CYS A 205 -8.69 -2.42 -1.74
N LEU A 206 -7.81 -1.72 -1.02
CA LEU A 206 -7.49 -0.31 -1.32
C LEU A 206 -6.81 -0.17 -2.68
N PHE A 207 -5.93 -1.10 -3.05
CA PHE A 207 -5.33 -1.13 -4.37
C PHE A 207 -6.42 -1.24 -5.45
N MET A 208 -7.33 -2.21 -5.34
CA MET A 208 -8.40 -2.42 -6.32
C MET A 208 -9.32 -1.19 -6.43
N GLY A 209 -9.72 -0.61 -5.30
CA GLY A 209 -10.51 0.62 -5.28
C GLY A 209 -9.81 1.78 -5.99
N ASN A 210 -8.51 1.99 -5.74
CA ASN A 210 -7.72 3.02 -6.42
C ASN A 210 -7.47 2.69 -7.90
N ALA A 211 -7.19 1.43 -8.22
CA ALA A 211 -6.92 0.98 -9.58
C ALA A 211 -8.13 1.19 -10.47
N ASN A 212 -9.35 0.93 -9.98
CA ASN A 212 -10.57 1.21 -10.70
C ASN A 212 -10.72 2.71 -11.06
N MET A 213 -10.46 3.61 -10.11
CA MET A 213 -10.48 5.05 -10.38
C MET A 213 -9.44 5.45 -11.44
N GLU A 214 -8.23 4.92 -11.33
CA GLU A 214 -7.12 5.22 -12.24
C GLU A 214 -7.33 4.65 -13.65
N ILE A 215 -7.91 3.46 -13.76
CA ILE A 215 -8.29 2.85 -15.04
C ILE A 215 -9.35 3.70 -15.73
N VAL A 216 -10.43 4.08 -15.03
CA VAL A 216 -11.46 4.95 -15.61
C VAL A 216 -10.84 6.27 -16.06
N ARG A 217 -10.01 6.87 -15.22
CA ARG A 217 -9.32 8.11 -15.54
C ARG A 217 -8.45 8.04 -16.79
N LEU A 218 -7.61 7.01 -16.92
CA LEU A 218 -6.57 6.94 -17.94
C LEU A 218 -7.08 6.32 -19.25
N ARG A 219 -7.98 5.34 -19.18
CA ARG A 219 -8.54 4.63 -20.35
C ARG A 219 -9.85 5.22 -20.83
N PHE A 220 -10.68 5.71 -19.92
CA PHE A 220 -12.08 6.06 -20.15
C PHE A 220 -12.33 7.54 -19.83
N LYS A 221 -11.46 8.42 -20.35
CA LYS A 221 -11.43 9.88 -20.04
C LYS A 221 -12.77 10.60 -20.18
N LYS A 222 -13.67 10.10 -21.03
CA LYS A 222 -15.02 10.67 -21.26
C LYS A 222 -15.96 10.49 -20.07
N TYR A 223 -15.74 9.46 -19.26
CA TYR A 223 -16.61 9.07 -18.16
C TYR A 223 -16.19 9.73 -16.85
N ASN A 224 -17.17 9.96 -15.99
CA ASN A 224 -16.95 10.42 -14.63
C ASN A 224 -16.59 9.23 -13.72
N TYR A 225 -15.99 9.51 -12.56
CA TYR A 225 -15.64 8.49 -11.59
C TYR A 225 -15.75 9.01 -10.15
N ILE A 226 -15.89 8.08 -9.22
CA ILE A 226 -15.95 8.36 -7.78
C ILE A 226 -14.68 9.12 -7.34
N LEU A 227 -14.83 10.11 -6.45
CA LEU A 227 -13.73 10.94 -5.94
C LEU A 227 -12.94 11.75 -6.98
N LYS A 228 -13.43 11.89 -8.22
CA LYS A 228 -12.76 12.66 -9.29
C LYS A 228 -12.28 14.04 -8.84
N ARG A 229 -13.13 14.84 -8.19
CA ARG A 229 -12.76 16.19 -7.73
C ARG A 229 -11.59 16.17 -6.75
N THR A 230 -11.54 15.15 -5.89
CA THR A 230 -10.46 14.97 -4.94
C THR A 230 -9.17 14.61 -5.68
N LEU A 231 -9.23 13.61 -6.57
CA LEU A 231 -8.07 13.18 -7.36
C LEU A 231 -7.53 14.29 -8.26
N GLN A 232 -8.38 15.09 -8.90
CA GLN A 232 -7.97 16.26 -9.69
C GLN A 232 -7.22 17.31 -8.84
N LYS A 233 -7.70 17.58 -7.61
CA LYS A 233 -7.08 18.58 -6.73
C LYS A 233 -5.72 18.16 -6.17
N THR A 234 -5.44 16.85 -6.12
CA THR A 234 -4.21 16.30 -5.50
C THR A 234 -3.21 15.77 -6.51
N ARG A 235 -3.53 15.78 -7.81
CA ARG A 235 -2.70 15.19 -8.86
C ARG A 235 -1.54 16.09 -9.26
N ARG A 236 -0.38 15.48 -9.46
CA ARG A 236 0.78 16.18 -10.01
C ARG A 236 0.72 16.26 -11.53
N PRO A 237 1.30 17.30 -12.15
CA PRO A 237 1.34 17.40 -13.60
C PRO A 237 2.03 16.20 -14.28
N THR A 238 3.02 15.60 -13.61
CA THR A 238 3.74 14.42 -14.08
C THR A 238 2.90 13.13 -14.02
N GLU A 239 1.78 13.13 -13.28
CA GLU A 239 0.86 11.97 -13.12
C GLU A 239 -0.35 12.05 -14.08
N VAL A 240 -0.42 13.07 -14.94
CA VAL A 240 -1.58 13.28 -15.83
C VAL A 240 -1.82 12.09 -16.76
N ASN A 241 -0.75 11.45 -17.26
CA ASN A 241 -0.81 10.36 -18.22
C ASN A 241 -0.37 9.00 -17.66
N ASP A 242 -0.02 8.94 -16.38
CA ASP A 242 0.55 7.76 -15.73
C ASP A 242 -0.23 7.39 -14.48
N LEU A 243 -0.01 6.18 -13.98
CA LEU A 243 -0.55 5.75 -12.69
C LEU A 243 -0.08 6.68 -11.56
N SER A 244 -0.98 6.95 -10.62
CA SER A 244 -0.68 7.78 -9.46
C SER A 244 0.37 7.15 -8.53
N ALA A 245 1.06 8.01 -7.77
CA ALA A 245 1.94 7.59 -6.69
C ALA A 245 1.26 6.69 -5.64
N SER A 246 -0.05 6.85 -5.43
CA SER A 246 -0.81 6.05 -4.46
C SER A 246 -0.93 4.58 -4.88
N ILE A 247 -1.05 4.29 -6.18
CA ILE A 247 -1.02 2.90 -6.69
C ILE A 247 0.31 2.23 -6.37
N LEU A 248 1.41 2.95 -6.61
CA LEU A 248 2.76 2.47 -6.32
C LEU A 248 2.99 2.24 -4.83
N LEU A 249 2.48 3.13 -3.98
CA LEU A 249 2.56 2.98 -2.53
C LEU A 249 1.84 1.71 -2.06
N LEU A 250 0.60 1.48 -2.52
CA LEU A 250 -0.18 0.32 -2.12
C LEU A 250 0.45 -0.99 -2.61
N LEU A 251 0.92 -1.03 -3.86
CA LEU A 251 1.63 -2.19 -4.39
C LEU A 251 2.96 -2.43 -3.67
N GLY A 252 3.73 -1.37 -3.39
CA GLY A 252 4.99 -1.46 -2.65
C GLY A 252 4.80 -1.98 -1.23
N LEU A 253 3.77 -1.52 -0.51
CA LEU A 253 3.42 -2.01 0.83
C LEU A 253 2.90 -3.46 0.81
N ALA A 254 2.14 -3.85 -0.22
CA ALA A 254 1.70 -5.23 -0.40
C ALA A 254 2.88 -6.16 -0.68
N THR A 255 3.79 -5.76 -1.56
CA THR A 255 5.05 -6.49 -1.82
C THR A 255 5.94 -6.57 -0.58
N SER A 256 6.06 -5.49 0.19
CA SER A 256 6.77 -5.46 1.47
C SER A 256 6.21 -6.49 2.45
N SER A 257 4.89 -6.58 2.54
CA SER A 257 4.22 -7.59 3.39
C SER A 257 4.66 -8.99 2.99
N ILE A 258 4.57 -9.32 1.69
CA ILE A 258 5.02 -10.62 1.17
C ILE A 258 6.50 -10.85 1.54
N ILE A 259 7.41 -9.93 1.24
CA ILE A 259 8.86 -10.11 1.52
C ILE A 259 9.11 -10.45 3.00
N LEU A 260 8.44 -9.76 3.92
CA LEU A 260 8.66 -9.93 5.34
C LEU A 260 8.04 -11.22 5.89
N THR A 261 6.89 -11.63 5.37
CA THR A 261 6.05 -12.65 6.00
C THR A 261 5.88 -13.94 5.20
N TYR A 262 6.51 -14.04 4.03
CA TYR A 262 6.39 -15.22 3.16
C TYR A 262 6.95 -16.50 3.77
N THR A 263 8.00 -16.41 4.60
CA THR A 263 8.62 -17.58 5.25
C THR A 263 8.14 -17.75 6.70
N GLY A 264 7.79 -18.97 7.09
CA GLY A 264 7.14 -19.25 8.39
C GLY A 264 7.98 -19.02 9.64
N GLN A 265 9.30 -19.26 9.58
CA GLN A 265 10.16 -19.28 10.77
C GLN A 265 10.21 -17.94 11.52
N ASP A 266 10.02 -16.81 10.83
CA ASP A 266 10.08 -15.46 11.41
C ASP A 266 8.80 -14.65 11.15
N ARG A 267 7.66 -15.31 10.96
CA ARG A 267 6.43 -14.62 10.52
C ARG A 267 6.00 -13.51 11.48
N ILE A 268 6.00 -13.76 12.80
CA ILE A 268 5.65 -12.74 13.81
C ILE A 268 6.56 -11.52 13.70
N LEU A 269 7.87 -11.76 13.62
CA LEU A 269 8.87 -10.71 13.48
C LEU A 269 8.62 -9.91 12.19
N GLY A 270 8.28 -10.59 11.09
CA GLY A 270 7.86 -9.97 9.84
C GLY A 270 6.62 -9.06 9.95
N ILE A 271 5.67 -9.38 10.81
CA ILE A 271 4.46 -8.56 11.05
C ILE A 271 4.84 -7.22 11.69
N TYR A 272 5.62 -7.27 12.77
CA TYR A 272 6.10 -6.06 13.43
C TYR A 272 7.00 -5.24 12.51
N ALA A 273 7.86 -5.92 11.74
CA ALA A 273 8.66 -5.28 10.70
C ALA A 273 7.78 -4.54 9.70
N GLN A 274 6.70 -5.15 9.22
CA GLN A 274 5.78 -4.55 8.26
C GLN A 274 5.11 -3.28 8.84
N MET A 275 4.70 -3.31 10.11
CA MET A 275 4.17 -2.11 10.78
C MET A 275 5.22 -0.99 10.85
N GLY A 276 6.47 -1.34 11.15
CA GLY A 276 7.59 -0.41 11.08
C GLY A 276 7.79 0.18 9.67
N VAL A 277 7.73 -0.66 8.62
CA VAL A 277 7.85 -0.22 7.22
C VAL A 277 6.75 0.75 6.84
N ILE A 278 5.49 0.49 7.22
CA ILE A 278 4.36 1.39 6.98
C ILE A 278 4.59 2.73 7.67
N CYS A 279 4.96 2.70 8.96
CA CYS A 279 5.22 3.90 9.73
C CYS A 279 6.28 4.77 9.07
N ILE A 280 7.43 4.18 8.72
CA ILE A 280 8.53 4.90 8.08
C ILE A 280 8.09 5.41 6.70
N THR A 281 7.51 4.57 5.86
CA THR A 281 7.17 4.96 4.48
C THR A 281 6.13 6.06 4.43
N VAL A 282 5.09 5.99 5.27
CA VAL A 282 3.97 6.94 5.23
C VAL A 282 4.29 8.22 6.00
N PHE A 283 4.75 8.11 7.24
CA PHE A 283 4.94 9.30 8.08
C PHE A 283 6.23 10.05 7.74
N SER A 284 7.32 9.36 7.45
CA SER A 284 8.58 10.05 7.12
C SER A 284 8.43 10.87 5.84
N ASP A 285 7.84 10.30 4.80
CA ASP A 285 7.57 10.98 3.51
C ASP A 285 6.62 12.17 3.68
N MET A 286 5.56 12.01 4.47
CA MET A 286 4.65 13.12 4.77
C MET A 286 5.36 14.26 5.50
N PHE A 287 6.02 13.97 6.63
CA PHE A 287 6.64 15.01 7.45
C PHE A 287 7.85 15.64 6.77
N ALA A 288 8.63 14.87 6.01
CA ALA A 288 9.71 15.41 5.18
C ALA A 288 9.19 16.42 4.15
N ALA A 289 8.10 16.09 3.45
CA ALA A 289 7.48 16.99 2.49
C ALA A 289 6.87 18.23 3.14
N LEU A 290 6.12 18.08 4.23
CA LEU A 290 5.44 19.20 4.91
C LEU A 290 6.44 20.16 5.56
N ILE A 291 7.40 19.62 6.32
CA ILE A 291 8.41 20.44 7.01
C ILE A 291 9.38 21.03 6.01
N GLY A 292 9.84 20.25 5.03
CA GLY A 292 10.76 20.75 4.00
C GLY A 292 10.18 21.86 3.14
N ARG A 293 8.86 21.84 2.86
CA ARG A 293 8.18 22.93 2.14
C ARG A 293 7.92 24.15 3.02
N LYS A 294 7.51 23.95 4.28
CA LYS A 294 7.13 25.06 5.17
C LYS A 294 8.33 25.77 5.80
N TRP A 295 9.36 25.01 6.17
CA TRP A 295 10.50 25.49 6.97
C TRP A 295 11.87 25.16 6.36
N GLY A 296 11.94 24.42 5.26
CA GLY A 296 13.21 24.00 4.67
C GLY A 296 13.96 25.14 3.99
N LYS A 297 14.91 25.75 4.70
CA LYS A 297 15.76 26.85 4.20
C LYS A 297 17.02 26.30 3.53
N HIS A 298 17.57 25.22 4.04
CA HIS A 298 18.81 24.64 3.54
C HIS A 298 18.49 23.52 2.55
N LYS A 299 18.84 23.69 1.27
CA LYS A 299 18.57 22.69 0.22
C LYS A 299 19.74 21.74 0.04
N TRP A 300 19.44 20.48 -0.25
CA TRP A 300 20.47 19.52 -0.63
C TRP A 300 21.12 19.94 -1.94
N PRO A 301 22.46 20.00 -2.05
CA PRO A 301 23.14 20.38 -3.29
C PRO A 301 22.96 19.34 -4.41
N ILE A 302 22.74 18.09 -4.02
CA ILE A 302 22.65 16.94 -4.93
C ILE A 302 21.22 16.65 -5.43
N VAL A 303 20.19 17.19 -4.78
CA VAL A 303 18.77 16.93 -5.09
C VAL A 303 17.98 18.22 -5.01
N LYS A 304 17.42 18.65 -6.14
CA LYS A 304 16.63 19.88 -6.21
C LYS A 304 15.29 19.70 -5.51
N GLY A 305 14.86 20.73 -4.78
CA GLY A 305 13.57 20.79 -4.11
C GLY A 305 13.49 20.09 -2.74
N LYS A 306 14.51 19.31 -2.35
CA LYS A 306 14.60 18.70 -1.00
C LYS A 306 15.48 19.53 -0.07
N SER A 307 15.16 19.48 1.22
CA SER A 307 15.84 20.29 2.25
C SER A 307 16.33 19.43 3.40
N TYR A 308 17.42 19.84 4.05
CA TYR A 308 17.96 19.17 5.23
C TYR A 308 16.92 19.08 6.34
N GLU A 309 16.16 20.14 6.59
CA GLU A 309 15.13 20.18 7.64
C GLU A 309 14.03 19.16 7.38
N GLY A 310 13.62 19.01 6.12
CA GLY A 310 12.69 17.97 5.69
C GLY A 310 13.25 16.56 5.93
N SER A 311 14.49 16.29 5.53
CA SER A 311 15.12 14.98 5.75
C SER A 311 15.27 14.64 7.24
N ILE A 312 15.68 15.60 8.07
CA ILE A 312 15.77 15.44 9.53
C ILE A 312 14.39 15.17 10.14
N ALA A 313 13.38 15.91 9.70
CA ALA A 313 12.00 15.70 10.14
C ALA A 313 11.49 14.30 9.77
N GLY A 314 11.70 13.88 8.52
CA GLY A 314 11.34 12.54 8.06
C GLY A 314 12.03 11.46 8.88
N PHE A 315 13.34 11.61 9.11
CA PHE A 315 14.13 10.70 9.95
C PHE A 315 13.56 10.58 11.38
N LEU A 316 13.37 11.70 12.07
CA LEU A 316 12.91 11.69 13.46
C LEU A 316 11.51 11.08 13.59
N VAL A 317 10.59 11.48 12.70
CA VAL A 317 9.22 10.95 12.73
C VAL A 317 9.20 9.46 12.40
N GLY A 318 9.93 9.02 11.36
CA GLY A 318 10.07 7.61 11.03
C GLY A 318 10.62 6.80 12.19
N PHE A 319 11.66 7.33 12.86
CA PHE A 319 12.30 6.67 13.99
C PHE A 319 11.31 6.48 15.14
N PHE A 320 10.66 7.54 15.59
CA PHE A 320 9.76 7.46 16.75
C PHE A 320 8.48 6.68 16.45
N THR A 321 7.94 6.75 15.23
CA THR A 321 6.74 6.00 14.87
C THR A 321 7.02 4.50 14.71
N ALA A 322 8.17 4.12 14.15
CA ALA A 322 8.54 2.72 14.01
C ALA A 322 9.16 2.10 15.27
N PHE A 323 9.73 2.91 16.16
CA PHE A 323 10.37 2.47 17.41
C PHE A 323 9.49 1.51 18.21
N LEU A 324 8.18 1.78 18.29
CA LEU A 324 7.23 0.97 19.05
C LEU A 324 7.03 -0.44 18.46
N PHE A 325 7.28 -0.62 17.17
CA PHE A 325 7.04 -1.89 16.48
C PHE A 325 8.32 -2.71 16.34
N VAL A 326 9.43 -2.06 15.97
CA VAL A 326 10.67 -2.77 15.58
C VAL A 326 11.85 -2.52 16.53
N GLY A 327 11.64 -1.70 17.57
CA GLY A 327 12.70 -1.30 18.51
C GLY A 327 13.68 -0.27 17.92
N PRO A 328 14.63 0.21 18.75
CA PRO A 328 15.50 1.35 18.40
C PRO A 328 16.40 1.09 17.19
N LEU A 329 17.03 -0.09 17.11
CA LEU A 329 18.03 -0.37 16.07
C LEU A 329 17.39 -0.42 14.68
N LEU A 330 16.33 -1.22 14.51
CA LEU A 330 15.64 -1.32 13.22
C LEU A 330 14.92 -0.02 12.85
N ALA A 331 14.34 0.70 13.82
CA ALA A 331 13.74 2.01 13.56
C ALA A 331 14.78 3.04 13.10
N PHE A 332 15.96 3.04 13.69
CA PHE A 332 17.08 3.91 13.30
C PHE A 332 17.55 3.57 11.88
N VAL A 333 17.86 2.30 11.62
CA VAL A 333 18.33 1.86 10.32
C VAL A 333 17.28 2.11 9.23
N GLY A 334 16.02 1.77 9.49
CA GLY A 334 14.93 2.00 8.56
C GLY A 334 14.74 3.48 8.25
N SER A 335 14.82 4.36 9.25
CA SER A 335 14.68 5.80 9.04
C SER A 335 15.88 6.40 8.32
N MET A 336 17.10 5.87 8.53
CA MET A 336 18.27 6.22 7.73
C MET A 336 18.11 5.77 6.27
N ILE A 337 17.63 4.56 6.03
CA ILE A 337 17.34 4.06 4.68
C ILE A 337 16.35 4.98 4.00
N PHE A 338 15.26 5.38 4.67
CA PHE A 338 14.32 6.35 4.13
C PHE A 338 15.00 7.65 3.69
N VAL A 339 15.87 8.24 4.52
CA VAL A 339 16.59 9.47 4.13
C VAL A 339 17.50 9.22 2.92
N ILE A 340 18.24 8.11 2.92
CA ILE A 340 19.14 7.73 1.83
C ILE A 340 18.36 7.50 0.55
N THR A 341 17.23 6.81 0.59
CA THR A 341 16.42 6.54 -0.60
C THR A 341 15.68 7.79 -1.06
N ASP A 342 15.17 8.61 -0.14
CA ASP A 342 14.53 9.88 -0.45
C ASP A 342 15.50 10.81 -1.21
N ILE A 343 16.76 10.88 -0.79
CA ILE A 343 17.77 11.70 -1.46
C ILE A 343 18.35 10.99 -2.69
N GLY A 344 18.73 9.72 -2.56
CA GLY A 344 19.47 8.97 -3.57
C GLY A 344 18.65 8.51 -4.76
N LEU A 345 17.37 8.18 -4.56
CA LEU A 345 16.51 7.66 -5.61
C LEU A 345 15.92 8.76 -6.52
N ASP A 346 16.06 10.05 -6.21
CA ASP A 346 15.53 11.11 -7.09
C ASP A 346 16.16 11.07 -8.50
N LYS A 347 17.40 10.57 -8.60
CA LYS A 347 18.10 10.34 -9.87
C LYS A 347 17.62 9.09 -10.61
N ILE A 348 17.05 8.14 -9.88
CA ILE A 348 16.49 6.92 -10.44
C ILE A 348 15.06 7.25 -10.85
N LYS A 349 14.68 6.98 -12.11
CA LYS A 349 13.35 7.32 -12.65
C LYS A 349 12.22 6.45 -12.08
N ILE A 350 12.37 5.93 -10.86
CA ILE A 350 11.46 5.05 -10.15
C ILE A 350 10.95 5.78 -8.89
N SER A 351 9.68 5.62 -8.55
CA SER A 351 9.09 6.27 -7.39
C SER A 351 9.55 5.64 -6.08
N ASP A 352 10.03 6.51 -5.20
CA ASP A 352 10.09 6.34 -3.75
C ASP A 352 8.86 5.64 -3.13
N ASN A 353 7.65 5.92 -3.60
CA ASN A 353 6.42 5.30 -3.07
C ASN A 353 6.41 3.76 -3.17
N ALA A 354 7.02 3.18 -4.21
CA ALA A 354 7.18 1.72 -4.29
C ALA A 354 8.56 1.27 -3.79
N SER A 355 9.62 2.02 -4.12
CA SER A 355 10.98 1.62 -3.78
C SER A 355 11.27 1.63 -2.29
N ASN A 356 10.79 2.64 -1.55
CA ASN A 356 11.01 2.74 -0.09
C ASN A 356 10.48 1.50 0.65
N PRO A 357 9.20 1.11 0.53
CA PRO A 357 8.70 -0.03 1.28
C PRO A 357 9.40 -1.33 0.87
N ILE A 358 9.74 -1.51 -0.40
CA ILE A 358 10.46 -2.70 -0.87
C ILE A 358 11.88 -2.76 -0.30
N ILE A 359 12.67 -1.69 -0.43
CA ILE A 359 14.04 -1.65 0.09
C ILE A 359 14.05 -1.84 1.61
N LEU A 360 13.15 -1.14 2.33
CA LEU A 360 13.01 -1.31 3.77
C LEU A 360 12.69 -2.75 4.15
N SER A 361 11.76 -3.39 3.44
CA SER A 361 11.37 -4.78 3.71
C SER A 361 12.51 -5.77 3.53
N ILE A 362 13.35 -5.58 2.50
CA ILE A 362 14.53 -6.43 2.25
C ILE A 362 15.54 -6.23 3.39
N VAL A 363 15.84 -4.98 3.77
CA VAL A 363 16.80 -4.72 4.84
C VAL A 363 16.29 -5.23 6.18
N PHE A 364 15.01 -5.02 6.49
CA PHE A 364 14.40 -5.56 7.71
C PHE A 364 14.43 -7.08 7.69
N LYS A 365 14.15 -7.74 6.56
CA LYS A 365 14.21 -9.20 6.47
C LYS A 365 15.60 -9.76 6.79
N ILE A 366 16.66 -9.08 6.35
CA ILE A 366 18.04 -9.46 6.64
C ILE A 366 18.39 -9.19 8.11
N LEU A 367 18.08 -7.99 8.61
CA LEU A 367 18.51 -7.55 9.94
C LEU A 367 17.68 -8.16 11.07
N ILE A 368 16.42 -8.52 10.84
CA ILE A 368 15.56 -9.02 11.92
C ILE A 368 16.06 -10.35 12.49
N GLN A 369 16.73 -11.15 11.66
CA GLN A 369 17.40 -12.39 12.05
C GLN A 369 18.62 -12.12 12.96
N LEU A 370 19.21 -10.93 12.88
CA LEU A 370 20.39 -10.53 13.65
C LEU A 370 20.03 -9.82 14.97
N VAL A 371 18.79 -9.33 15.13
CA VAL A 371 18.42 -8.35 16.18
C VAL A 371 17.35 -8.85 17.18
N SER A 372 16.79 -10.06 17.01
CA SER A 372 15.79 -10.59 17.94
C SER A 372 16.40 -10.89 19.33
N PRO A 373 15.90 -10.37 20.50
CA PRO A 373 14.60 -9.74 20.75
C PRO A 373 14.62 -8.51 21.72
N VAL A 374 14.30 -7.31 21.22
CA VAL A 374 13.78 -6.21 22.07
C VAL A 374 12.26 -6.14 22.00
N VAL A 375 11.65 -6.47 20.85
CA VAL A 375 10.20 -6.42 20.63
C VAL A 375 9.44 -7.46 21.45
N ILE A 376 9.98 -8.68 21.61
CA ILE A 376 9.37 -9.74 22.46
C ILE A 376 9.52 -9.41 23.96
N LYS A 377 10.43 -8.49 24.34
CA LYS A 377 10.68 -8.11 25.74
C LYS A 377 9.92 -6.85 26.18
N LEU A 378 9.25 -6.14 25.26
CA LEU A 378 8.47 -4.96 25.63
C LEU A 378 7.23 -5.39 26.44
N PRO A 379 7.03 -4.85 27.66
CA PRO A 379 5.98 -5.30 28.58
C PRO A 379 4.55 -5.05 28.07
N ILE A 380 4.35 -4.24 27.03
CA ILE A 380 3.02 -3.99 26.44
C ILE A 380 2.38 -5.29 25.90
N LEU A 381 3.17 -6.27 25.50
CA LEU A 381 2.70 -7.58 25.04
C LEU A 381 2.53 -8.62 26.16
N LYS A 382 2.94 -8.32 27.40
CA LYS A 382 2.74 -9.19 28.56
C LYS A 382 1.44 -8.88 29.33
N VAL A 383 0.71 -7.84 28.93
CA VAL A 383 -0.44 -7.29 29.67
C VAL A 383 -1.79 -7.71 29.07
N TRP A 384 -1.80 -8.65 28.12
CA TRP A 384 -3.02 -9.23 27.57
C TRP A 384 -2.99 -10.75 27.68
#